data_AF-A0A8J6URV9-F1
#
_entry.id   AF-A0A8J6URV9-F1
#
_cell.length_a   1.000
_cell.length_b   1.000
_cell.length_c   1.000
_cell.angle_alpha   90.00
_cell.angle_beta   90.00
_cell.angle_gamma   90.00
#
_symmetry.space_group_name_H-M   'P 1'
#
loop_
_entity.id
_entity.type
_entity.pdbx_description
1 polymer ?
#
loop_
_entity_poly.entity_id
_entity_poly.type
_entity_poly.pdbx_seq_one_letter_code
_entity_poly.pdbx_strand_id
1 'polypeptide(L)'
;MDEVEESEDSKPVSTPLPVKPQPVQEASGLEVEQVAEGADSAAAQTAIFEKIEQAGFPLTLPLKAEVLAAPLEVVNDALAAAIEYRDRHEVRNPIGLLRDAIGRCWKPGASGHPKATKAAEPGFKEWFDLAHKLRLVTASQMIADEQYVLTNEDEWEPWDLLASAFPVARLRQMLNSLIIGLTSLFIHLSIKLFLHIQ
;
A
#
# COMPACT_ATOMS: atom_id res chain seq x y z
N MET A 1 60.84 26.99 9.19
CA MET A 1 59.83 26.05 8.67
C MET A 1 59.43 25.17 9.83
N ASP A 2 59.03 25.80 10.94
CA ASP A 2 57.74 26.50 11.19
C ASP A 2 56.69 25.44 11.55
N GLU A 3 56.40 25.34 12.85
CA GLU A 3 55.17 25.82 13.50
C GLU A 3 54.10 24.71 13.48
N VAL A 4 53.87 24.02 14.61
CA VAL A 4 52.92 24.34 15.70
C VAL A 4 51.46 24.21 15.23
N GLU A 5 50.73 23.27 15.83
CA GLU A 5 49.40 23.42 16.47
C GLU A 5 48.94 22.01 16.93
N GLU A 6 48.73 21.75 18.23
CA GLU A 6 47.46 21.95 18.98
C GLU A 6 46.30 21.14 18.38
N SER A 7 45.42 20.46 19.12
CA SER A 7 45.04 20.56 20.52
C SER A 7 44.24 19.33 20.94
N GLU A 8 44.17 19.15 22.25
CA GLU A 8 43.38 18.19 23.00
C GLU A 8 41.86 18.39 22.90
N ASP A 9 41.15 17.41 23.48
CA ASP A 9 39.86 17.54 24.17
C ASP A 9 38.57 17.34 23.35
N SER A 10 37.94 16.18 23.56
CA SER A 10 36.48 16.06 23.55
C SER A 10 36.01 14.83 24.33
N LYS A 11 35.74 15.11 25.61
CA LYS A 11 34.70 14.61 26.53
C LYS A 11 33.93 13.30 26.21
N PRO A 12 33.67 12.47 27.24
CA PRO A 12 32.79 11.29 27.16
C PRO A 12 31.30 11.68 27.22
N VAL A 13 30.50 11.12 26.32
CA VAL A 13 29.03 11.24 26.32
C VAL A 13 28.37 10.10 27.09
N SER A 14 27.37 10.52 27.86
CA SER A 14 26.59 9.84 28.88
C SER A 14 25.98 8.48 28.54
N THR A 15 26.06 7.62 29.54
CA THR A 15 25.25 6.43 29.81
C THR A 15 23.74 6.74 29.80
N PRO A 16 22.88 5.88 29.22
CA PRO A 16 21.43 5.96 29.38
C PRO A 16 20.98 5.36 30.72
N LEU A 17 20.07 6.06 31.40
CA LEU A 17 19.40 5.65 32.63
C LEU A 17 18.37 4.52 32.40
N PRO A 18 18.07 3.71 33.44
CA PRO A 18 17.12 2.60 33.38
C PRO A 18 15.65 3.10 33.42
N VAL A 19 14.85 2.64 32.46
CA VAL A 19 13.41 2.87 32.40
C VAL A 19 12.72 2.04 33.48
N LYS A 20 12.02 2.73 34.38
CA LYS A 20 11.09 2.14 35.36
C LYS A 20 9.91 1.49 34.63
N PRO A 21 9.53 0.23 34.92
CA PRO A 21 8.28 -0.34 34.43
C PRO A 21 7.10 0.32 35.17
N GLN A 22 6.16 0.88 34.41
CA GLN A 22 4.85 1.28 34.93
C GLN A 22 3.89 0.08 34.96
N PRO A 23 2.96 0.05 35.92
CA PRO A 23 2.14 -1.11 36.21
C PRO A 23 0.89 -1.18 35.33
N VAL A 24 0.63 -2.41 34.95
CA VAL A 24 -0.60 -2.96 34.38
C VAL A 24 -1.84 -2.38 35.07
N GLN A 25 -2.74 -1.76 34.28
CA GLN A 25 -4.12 -1.54 34.72
C GLN A 25 -5.02 -2.59 34.08
N GLU A 26 -5.60 -3.34 34.98
CA GLU A 26 -6.49 -4.48 34.83
C GLU A 26 -7.85 -4.04 34.31
N ALA A 27 -8.46 -4.95 33.55
CA ALA A 27 -9.69 -4.79 32.82
C ALA A 27 -10.87 -4.37 33.72
N SER A 28 -11.71 -3.47 33.19
CA SER A 28 -13.06 -3.27 33.70
C SER A 28 -13.98 -2.88 32.55
N GLY A 29 -15.07 -3.64 32.41
CA GLY A 29 -16.32 -3.16 31.83
C GLY A 29 -16.40 -3.16 30.30
N LEU A 30 -16.58 -4.33 29.69
CA LEU A 30 -17.26 -4.44 28.40
C LEU A 30 -18.78 -4.40 28.65
N GLU A 31 -19.33 -3.20 28.76
CA GLU A 31 -20.70 -2.94 28.33
C GLU A 31 -20.61 -2.43 26.89
N VAL A 32 -20.85 -3.33 25.93
CA VAL A 32 -20.96 -2.96 24.51
C VAL A 32 -22.34 -2.37 24.29
N GLU A 33 -22.41 -1.05 24.42
CA GLU A 33 -23.51 -0.24 23.95
C GLU A 33 -23.53 -0.27 22.41
N GLN A 34 -24.39 -1.11 21.84
CA GLN A 34 -24.71 -1.13 20.42
C GLN A 34 -25.63 0.04 20.07
N VAL A 35 -25.09 1.25 19.92
CA VAL A 35 -25.85 2.36 19.31
C VAL A 35 -24.89 3.29 18.55
N ALA A 36 -25.19 3.55 17.26
CA ALA A 36 -24.79 4.71 16.44
C ALA A 36 -23.90 4.53 15.18
N GLU A 37 -23.66 3.33 14.66
CA GLU A 37 -22.82 3.15 13.44
C GLU A 37 -23.61 3.23 12.11
N GLY A 38 -24.51 4.20 11.98
CA GLY A 38 -25.32 4.39 10.76
C GLY A 38 -25.27 5.80 10.18
N ALA A 39 -25.10 6.81 11.04
CA ALA A 39 -25.08 8.21 10.61
C ALA A 39 -23.70 8.64 10.08
N ASP A 40 -22.62 8.10 10.64
CA ASP A 40 -21.25 8.49 10.28
C ASP A 40 -20.86 8.05 8.87
N SER A 41 -21.33 6.88 8.43
CA SER A 41 -21.00 6.33 7.10
C SER A 41 -21.64 7.12 5.95
N ALA A 42 -22.89 7.58 6.12
CA ALA A 42 -23.57 8.38 5.08
C ALA A 42 -22.98 9.80 4.96
N ALA A 43 -22.57 10.40 6.08
CA ALA A 43 -21.89 11.69 6.08
C ALA A 43 -20.51 11.59 5.40
N ALA A 44 -19.72 10.55 5.71
CA ALA A 44 -18.43 10.30 5.07
C ALA A 44 -18.55 10.08 3.55
N GLN A 45 -19.59 9.36 3.10
CA GLN A 45 -19.87 9.15 1.68
C GLN A 45 -20.27 10.44 0.94
N THR A 46 -21.04 11.31 1.60
CA THR A 46 -21.41 12.60 1.01
C THR A 46 -20.18 13.50 0.87
N ALA A 47 -19.31 13.50 1.89
CA ALA A 47 -18.07 14.27 1.88
C ALA A 47 -17.09 13.81 0.79
N ILE A 48 -16.95 12.49 0.55
CA ILE A 48 -16.03 12.00 -0.50
C ILE A 48 -16.53 12.37 -1.90
N PHE A 49 -17.84 12.36 -2.14
CA PHE A 49 -18.42 12.79 -3.42
C PHE A 49 -18.14 14.27 -3.68
N GLU A 50 -18.39 15.12 -2.68
CA GLU A 50 -18.09 16.55 -2.80
C GLU A 50 -16.61 16.80 -3.08
N LYS A 51 -15.71 16.08 -2.39
CA LYS A 51 -14.25 16.16 -2.61
C LYS A 51 -13.85 15.77 -4.03
N ILE A 52 -14.48 14.74 -4.61
CA ILE A 52 -14.24 14.29 -6.00
C ILE A 52 -14.66 15.38 -7.00
N GLU A 53 -15.84 15.98 -6.83
CA GLU A 53 -16.33 17.06 -7.70
C GLU A 53 -15.47 18.32 -7.58
N GLN A 54 -15.13 18.73 -6.36
CA GLN A 54 -14.22 19.86 -6.11
C GLN A 54 -12.84 19.64 -6.72
N ALA A 55 -12.36 18.40 -6.71
CA ALA A 55 -11.12 18.03 -7.37
C ALA A 55 -11.23 18.08 -8.91
N GLY A 56 -12.40 18.33 -9.49
CA GLY A 56 -12.61 18.47 -10.94
C GLY A 56 -12.90 17.15 -11.66
N PHE A 57 -13.30 16.11 -10.93
CA PHE A 57 -13.74 14.83 -11.51
C PHE A 57 -15.27 14.76 -11.53
N PRO A 58 -15.92 14.75 -12.72
CA PRO A 58 -17.37 14.71 -12.80
C PRO A 58 -17.93 13.39 -12.24
N LEU A 59 -18.86 13.49 -11.28
CA LEU A 59 -19.51 12.31 -10.70
C LEU A 59 -20.60 11.76 -11.61
N THR A 60 -20.27 10.67 -12.31
CA THR A 60 -21.25 9.87 -13.06
C THR A 60 -21.78 8.71 -12.22
N LEU A 61 -22.96 8.19 -12.56
CA LEU A 61 -23.56 7.03 -11.87
C LEU A 61 -22.59 5.83 -11.74
N PRO A 62 -21.84 5.43 -12.79
CA PRO A 62 -20.86 4.34 -12.67
C PRO A 62 -19.73 4.65 -11.69
N LEU A 63 -19.20 5.88 -11.71
CA LEU A 63 -18.13 6.28 -10.79
C LEU A 63 -18.62 6.30 -9.33
N LYS A 64 -19.85 6.76 -9.08
CA LYS A 64 -20.46 6.69 -7.74
C LYS A 64 -20.53 5.24 -7.25
N ALA A 65 -20.95 4.31 -8.11
CA ALA A 65 -21.01 2.89 -7.75
C ALA A 65 -19.62 2.32 -7.40
N GLU A 66 -18.57 2.70 -8.15
CA GLU A 66 -17.20 2.26 -7.86
C GLU A 66 -16.65 2.84 -6.56
N VAL A 67 -16.91 4.13 -6.30
CA VAL A 67 -16.51 4.78 -5.05
C VAL A 67 -17.18 4.12 -3.83
N LEU A 68 -18.46 3.75 -3.94
CA LEU A 68 -19.18 3.06 -2.86
C LEU A 68 -18.74 1.61 -2.66
N ALA A 69 -18.23 0.96 -3.70
CA ALA A 69 -17.75 -0.41 -3.64
C ALA A 69 -16.34 -0.54 -3.07
N ALA A 70 -15.54 0.54 -3.09
CA ALA A 70 -14.17 0.56 -2.60
C ALA A 70 -14.07 1.06 -1.15
N PRO A 71 -13.07 0.60 -0.37
CA PRO A 71 -12.79 1.18 0.95
C PRO A 71 -12.47 2.69 0.84
N LEU A 72 -12.91 3.48 1.83
CA LEU A 72 -12.75 4.92 1.84
C LEU A 72 -11.28 5.37 1.70
N GLU A 73 -10.36 4.64 2.33
CA GLU A 73 -8.92 4.91 2.24
C GLU A 73 -8.41 4.75 0.80
N VAL A 74 -8.81 3.66 0.12
CA VAL A 74 -8.45 3.40 -1.28
C VAL A 74 -8.96 4.53 -2.18
N VAL A 75 -10.18 5.02 -1.94
CA VAL A 75 -10.73 6.15 -2.72
C VAL A 75 -9.95 7.43 -2.45
N ASN A 76 -9.57 7.72 -1.21
CA ASN A 76 -8.78 8.91 -0.88
C ASN A 76 -7.39 8.88 -1.51
N ASP A 77 -6.71 7.74 -1.44
CA ASP A 77 -5.38 7.56 -2.03
C ASP A 77 -5.45 7.65 -3.56
N ALA A 78 -6.42 6.96 -4.18
CA ALA A 78 -6.63 6.99 -5.61
C ALA A 78 -6.95 8.41 -6.10
N LEU A 79 -7.76 9.16 -5.35
CA LEU A 79 -8.08 10.55 -5.67
C LEU A 79 -6.84 11.43 -5.60
N ALA A 80 -6.03 11.30 -4.55
CA ALA A 80 -4.78 12.06 -4.42
C ALA A 80 -3.80 11.73 -5.55
N ALA A 81 -3.63 10.45 -5.89
CA ALA A 81 -2.80 10.00 -7.00
C ALA A 81 -3.30 10.50 -8.36
N ALA A 82 -4.62 10.48 -8.58
CA ALA A 82 -5.23 10.96 -9.83
C ALA A 82 -5.08 12.48 -10.00
N ILE A 83 -5.21 13.25 -8.91
CA ILE A 83 -4.92 14.70 -8.92
C ILE A 83 -3.47 14.93 -9.31
N GLU A 84 -2.52 14.25 -8.65
CA GLU A 84 -1.10 14.37 -8.95
C GLU A 84 -0.76 14.00 -10.39
N TYR A 85 -1.36 12.93 -10.92
CA TYR A 85 -1.17 12.54 -12.32
C TYR A 85 -1.68 13.61 -13.28
N ARG A 86 -2.87 14.16 -13.03
CA ARG A 86 -3.45 15.21 -13.87
C ARG A 86 -2.61 16.49 -13.84
N ASP A 87 -2.06 16.86 -12.69
CA ASP A 87 -1.24 18.07 -12.59
C ASP A 87 0.08 17.93 -13.38
N ARG A 88 0.51 16.69 -13.68
CA ARG A 88 1.72 16.39 -14.45
C ARG A 88 1.46 16.10 -15.94
N HIS A 89 0.22 15.79 -16.32
CA HIS A 89 -0.11 15.26 -17.64
C HIS A 89 -1.41 15.87 -18.18
N GLU A 90 -1.49 16.09 -19.49
CA GLU A 90 -2.75 16.45 -20.12
C GLU A 90 -3.71 15.23 -20.13
N VAL A 91 -4.76 15.29 -19.31
CA VAL A 91 -5.72 14.19 -19.16
C VAL A 91 -6.95 14.46 -20.01
N ARG A 92 -7.14 13.68 -21.08
CA ARG A 92 -8.33 13.77 -21.93
C ARG A 92 -9.60 13.17 -21.30
N ASN A 93 -9.44 12.20 -20.41
CA ASN A 93 -10.55 11.49 -19.77
C ASN A 93 -10.34 11.42 -18.25
N PRO A 94 -10.77 12.45 -17.48
CA PRO A 94 -10.58 12.49 -16.04
C PRO A 94 -11.37 11.40 -15.31
N ILE A 95 -12.57 11.05 -15.80
CA ILE A 95 -13.39 9.98 -15.21
C ILE A 95 -12.66 8.65 -15.34
N GLY A 96 -12.17 8.33 -16.55
CA GLY A 96 -11.40 7.11 -16.80
C GLY A 96 -10.16 7.02 -15.91
N LEU A 97 -9.45 8.14 -15.73
CA LEU A 97 -8.28 8.20 -14.86
C LEU A 97 -8.62 7.84 -13.41
N LEU A 98 -9.67 8.44 -12.83
CA LEU A 98 -10.03 8.16 -11.44
C LEU A 98 -10.54 6.72 -11.26
N ARG A 99 -11.29 6.18 -12.22
CA ARG A 99 -11.72 4.77 -12.21
C ARG A 99 -10.51 3.84 -12.25
N ASP A 100 -9.54 4.11 -13.12
CA ASP A 100 -8.30 3.34 -13.20
C ASP A 100 -7.50 3.44 -11.90
N ALA A 101 -7.42 4.63 -11.29
CA ALA A 101 -6.74 4.84 -10.02
C ALA A 101 -7.39 4.04 -8.87
N ILE A 102 -8.72 4.03 -8.77
CA ILE A 102 -9.47 3.25 -7.77
C ILE A 102 -9.28 1.75 -8.03
N GLY A 103 -9.52 1.30 -9.27
CA GLY A 103 -9.47 -0.11 -9.64
C GLY A 103 -8.07 -0.73 -9.54
N ARG A 104 -7.02 0.10 -9.59
CA ARG A 104 -5.62 -0.31 -9.45
C ARG A 104 -4.98 0.12 -8.13
N CYS A 105 -5.78 0.63 -7.18
CA CYS A 105 -5.32 1.07 -5.86
C CYS A 105 -4.11 2.01 -5.93
N TRP A 106 -4.14 3.01 -6.81
CA TRP A 106 -3.04 3.96 -6.93
C TRP A 106 -2.82 4.69 -5.59
N LYS A 107 -1.56 4.81 -5.20
CA LYS A 107 -1.13 5.58 -4.03
C LYS A 107 -0.54 6.91 -4.52
N PRO A 108 -0.78 8.02 -3.81
CA PRO A 108 -0.12 9.27 -4.13
C PRO A 108 1.39 9.10 -3.99
N GLY A 109 2.13 9.78 -4.84
CA GLY A 109 3.58 9.79 -4.74
C GLY A 109 4.04 10.45 -3.45
N ALA A 110 5.18 10.01 -2.91
CA ALA A 110 5.80 10.73 -1.82
C ALA A 110 6.14 12.16 -2.30
N SER A 111 5.45 13.15 -1.72
CA SER A 111 5.54 14.54 -2.13
C SER A 111 6.97 15.05 -1.96
N GLY A 112 7.60 15.49 -3.07
CA GLY A 112 8.94 16.10 -3.05
C GLY A 112 10.02 15.32 -3.79
N HIS A 113 9.73 14.12 -4.31
CA HIS A 113 10.74 13.40 -5.09
C HIS A 113 10.86 13.94 -6.52
N PRO A 114 12.10 14.17 -7.00
CA PRO A 114 12.35 14.65 -8.34
C PRO A 114 11.77 13.66 -9.36
N LYS A 115 11.24 14.22 -10.46
CA LYS A 115 10.66 13.47 -11.57
C LYS A 115 11.68 12.44 -12.06
N ALA A 116 11.30 11.17 -12.04
CA ALA A 116 12.11 10.14 -12.65
C ALA A 116 12.26 10.41 -14.16
N THR A 117 13.50 10.39 -14.61
CA THR A 117 13.89 10.53 -16.02
C THR A 117 14.05 9.17 -16.69
N LYS A 118 14.27 8.11 -15.90
CA LYS A 118 14.41 6.74 -16.40
C LYS A 118 13.09 5.96 -16.40
N ALA A 119 12.97 5.09 -17.39
CA ALA A 119 11.92 4.08 -17.44
C ALA A 119 12.20 2.95 -16.43
N ALA A 120 11.15 2.21 -16.06
CA ALA A 120 11.28 1.02 -15.23
C ALA A 120 12.30 0.03 -15.80
N GLU A 121 13.09 -0.59 -14.93
CA GLU A 121 14.11 -1.53 -15.34
C GLU A 121 13.55 -2.79 -16.02
N PRO A 122 14.28 -3.40 -16.96
CA PRO A 122 13.86 -4.64 -17.62
C PRO A 122 13.60 -5.76 -16.59
N GLY A 123 12.44 -6.40 -16.67
CA GLY A 123 12.04 -7.48 -15.76
C GLY A 123 11.28 -7.01 -14.51
N PHE A 124 11.29 -5.70 -14.20
CA PHE A 124 10.52 -5.15 -13.08
C PHE A 124 9.03 -5.51 -13.15
N LYS A 125 8.41 -5.31 -14.32
CA LYS A 125 6.98 -5.55 -14.50
C LYS A 125 6.59 -7.00 -14.20
N GLU A 126 7.36 -7.96 -14.71
CA GLU A 126 7.08 -9.38 -14.47
C GLU A 126 7.22 -9.72 -12.99
N TRP A 127 8.31 -9.24 -12.39
CA TRP A 127 8.56 -9.42 -10.96
C TRP A 127 7.43 -8.84 -10.12
N PHE A 128 7.02 -7.61 -10.40
CA PHE A 128 5.97 -6.89 -9.67
C PHE A 128 4.62 -7.61 -9.82
N ASP A 129 4.24 -8.02 -11.03
CA ASP A 129 2.99 -8.75 -11.26
C ASP A 129 2.92 -10.06 -10.44
N LEU A 130 4.05 -10.75 -10.26
CA LEU A 130 4.12 -11.97 -9.45
C LEU A 130 4.11 -11.66 -7.94
N ALA A 131 4.92 -10.70 -7.50
CA ALA A 131 5.01 -10.28 -6.10
C ALA A 131 3.68 -9.72 -5.58
N HIS A 132 2.98 -8.93 -6.41
CA HIS A 132 1.66 -8.38 -6.11
C HIS A 132 0.60 -9.49 -5.97
N LYS A 133 0.61 -10.50 -6.84
CA LYS A 133 -0.28 -11.68 -6.70
C LYS A 133 -0.05 -12.46 -5.41
N LEU A 134 1.19 -12.51 -4.95
CA LEU A 134 1.57 -13.13 -3.68
C LEU A 134 1.36 -12.20 -2.48
N ARG A 135 0.84 -10.98 -2.68
CA ARG A 135 0.64 -9.96 -1.64
C ARG A 135 1.93 -9.59 -0.89
N LEU A 136 3.08 -9.69 -1.57
CA LEU A 136 4.36 -9.23 -1.03
C LEU A 136 4.55 -7.71 -1.19
N VAL A 137 3.94 -7.17 -2.24
CA VAL A 137 3.98 -5.74 -2.55
C VAL A 137 2.59 -5.26 -2.96
N THR A 138 2.33 -3.98 -2.71
CA THR A 138 1.01 -3.36 -2.91
C THR A 138 1.05 -2.30 -4.00
N ALA A 139 2.14 -1.55 -4.07
CA ALA A 139 2.33 -0.47 -5.04
C ALA A 139 3.80 -0.37 -5.47
N SER A 140 4.06 0.41 -6.51
CA SER A 140 5.42 0.73 -6.95
C SER A 140 5.52 2.17 -7.40
N GLN A 141 6.67 2.79 -7.16
CA GLN A 141 6.97 4.14 -7.60
C GLN A 141 8.42 4.26 -8.06
N MET A 142 8.69 5.15 -9.01
CA MET A 142 10.04 5.55 -9.38
C MET A 142 10.41 6.84 -8.66
N ILE A 143 11.47 6.82 -7.86
CA ILE A 143 11.95 7.94 -7.04
C ILE A 143 13.42 8.18 -7.38
N ALA A 144 13.77 9.37 -7.86
CA ALA A 144 15.16 9.73 -8.19
C ALA A 144 15.88 8.72 -9.11
N ASP A 145 15.17 8.20 -10.12
CA ASP A 145 15.66 7.18 -11.07
C ASP A 145 15.94 5.78 -10.48
N GLU A 146 15.49 5.54 -9.26
CA GLU A 146 15.48 4.24 -8.61
C GLU A 146 14.05 3.74 -8.42
N GLN A 147 13.84 2.43 -8.64
CA GLN A 147 12.53 1.80 -8.52
C GLN A 147 12.29 1.37 -7.07
N TYR A 148 11.23 1.88 -6.47
CA TYR A 148 10.75 1.52 -5.13
C TYR A 148 9.44 0.75 -5.22
N VAL A 149 9.21 -0.10 -4.23
CA VAL A 149 7.99 -0.89 -4.07
C VAL A 149 7.49 -0.76 -2.63
N LEU A 150 6.18 -0.67 -2.48
CA LEU A 150 5.52 -0.64 -1.18
C LEU A 150 5.26 -2.07 -0.73
N THR A 151 5.84 -2.48 0.39
CA THR A 151 5.63 -3.81 0.97
C THR A 151 4.23 -3.95 1.57
N ASN A 152 3.86 -5.15 2.00
CA ASN A 152 2.63 -5.39 2.76
C ASN A 152 2.66 -4.82 4.19
N GLU A 153 3.82 -4.32 4.62
CA GLU A 153 4.01 -3.62 5.90
C GLU A 153 3.87 -2.10 5.74
N ASP A 154 3.41 -1.64 4.57
CA ASP A 154 3.28 -0.22 4.18
C ASP A 154 4.61 0.55 4.23
N GLU A 155 5.74 -0.16 4.06
CA GLU A 155 7.07 0.44 3.96
C GLU A 155 7.57 0.47 2.51
N TRP A 156 8.16 1.60 2.10
CA TRP A 156 8.75 1.76 0.77
C TRP A 156 10.19 1.22 0.77
N GLU A 157 10.42 0.18 -0.02
CA GLU A 157 11.74 -0.45 -0.16
C GLU A 157 12.26 -0.39 -1.60
N PRO A 158 13.60 -0.28 -1.78
CA PRO A 158 14.22 -0.41 -3.10
C PRO A 158 13.93 -1.78 -3.74
N TRP A 159 13.51 -1.77 -5.01
CA TRP A 159 13.20 -2.98 -5.76
C TRP A 159 14.38 -3.95 -5.81
N ASP A 160 15.62 -3.46 -5.96
CA ASP A 160 16.81 -4.31 -6.08
C ASP A 160 17.02 -5.22 -4.86
N LEU A 161 16.73 -4.71 -3.66
CA LEU A 161 16.84 -5.48 -2.42
C LEU A 161 15.82 -6.63 -2.40
N LEU A 162 14.56 -6.32 -2.71
CA LEU A 162 13.47 -7.28 -2.74
C LEU A 162 13.60 -8.27 -3.91
N ALA A 163 14.07 -7.82 -5.06
CA ALA A 163 14.32 -8.67 -6.24
C ALA A 163 15.43 -9.69 -5.99
N SER A 164 16.44 -9.32 -5.19
CA SER A 164 17.50 -10.22 -4.74
C SER A 164 16.98 -11.28 -3.75
N ALA A 165 16.15 -10.87 -2.78
CA ALA A 165 15.54 -11.79 -1.82
C ALA A 165 14.48 -12.73 -2.44
N PHE A 166 13.72 -12.20 -3.40
CA PHE A 166 12.62 -12.86 -4.08
C PHE A 166 12.80 -12.85 -5.61
N PRO A 167 13.75 -13.62 -6.15
CA PRO A 167 13.93 -13.70 -7.59
C PRO A 167 12.68 -14.28 -8.28
N VAL A 168 12.46 -13.93 -9.55
CA VAL A 168 11.27 -14.34 -10.34
C VAL A 168 11.01 -15.86 -10.26
N ALA A 169 12.07 -16.67 -10.32
CA ALA A 169 11.96 -18.13 -10.21
C ALA A 169 11.34 -18.57 -8.87
N ARG A 170 11.72 -17.92 -7.77
CA ARG A 170 11.19 -18.18 -6.42
C ARG A 170 9.73 -17.76 -6.32
N LEU A 171 9.38 -16.58 -6.83
CA LEU A 171 7.99 -16.10 -6.85
C LEU A 171 7.08 -17.06 -7.64
N ARG A 172 7.52 -17.53 -8.81
CA ARG A 172 6.79 -18.53 -9.60
C ARG A 172 6.59 -19.83 -8.83
N GLN A 173 7.63 -20.31 -8.15
CA GLN A 173 7.53 -21.51 -7.32
C GLN A 173 6.51 -21.35 -6.19
N MET A 174 6.55 -20.23 -5.47
CA MET A 174 5.59 -19.93 -4.40
C MET A 174 4.15 -19.90 -4.91
N LEU A 175 3.92 -19.26 -6.05
CA LEU A 175 2.59 -19.18 -6.67
C LEU A 175 2.07 -20.57 -7.06
N ASN A 176 2.92 -21.41 -7.67
CA ASN A 176 2.58 -22.78 -8.03
C ASN A 176 2.27 -23.64 -6.79
N SER A 177 3.04 -23.50 -5.72
CA SER A 177 2.78 -24.21 -4.46
C SER A 177 1.45 -23.81 -3.84
N LEU A 178 1.06 -22.53 -3.90
CA LEU A 178 -0.23 -22.06 -3.40
C LEU A 178 -1.41 -22.68 -4.18
N ILE A 179 -1.30 -22.76 -5.52
CA ILE A 179 -2.33 -23.33 -6.39
C ILE A 179 -2.48 -24.84 -6.14
N ILE A 180 -1.39 -25.57 -5.99
CA ILE A 180 -1.42 -27.02 -5.73
C ILE A 180 -2.02 -27.32 -4.34
N GLY A 181 -1.67 -26.52 -3.33
CA GLY A 181 -2.24 -26.67 -1.98
C GLY A 181 -3.76 -26.48 -1.97
N LEU A 182 -4.26 -25.47 -2.69
CA LEU A 182 -5.70 -25.17 -2.77
C LEU A 182 -6.48 -26.24 -3.53
N THR A 183 -5.93 -26.77 -4.62
CA THR A 183 -6.59 -27.84 -5.38
C THR A 183 -6.63 -29.16 -4.60
N SER A 184 -5.60 -29.47 -3.81
CA SER A 184 -5.58 -30.66 -2.94
C SER A 184 -6.63 -30.59 -1.82
N LEU A 185 -6.82 -29.42 -1.22
CA LEU A 185 -7.84 -29.19 -0.19
C LEU A 185 -9.26 -29.31 -0.77
N PHE A 186 -9.48 -28.76 -1.98
CA PHE A 186 -10.76 -28.87 -2.68
C PHE A 186 -11.11 -30.31 -3.01
N ILE A 187 -10.16 -31.10 -3.53
CA ILE A 187 -10.39 -32.52 -3.82
C ILE A 187 -10.73 -33.29 -2.54
N HIS A 188 -10.01 -33.05 -1.45
CA HIS A 188 -10.30 -33.68 -0.16
C HIS A 188 -11.66 -33.29 0.42
N LEU A 189 -12.07 -32.02 0.28
CA LEU A 189 -13.37 -31.54 0.76
C LEU A 189 -14.51 -32.10 -0.09
N SER A 190 -14.34 -32.18 -1.42
CA SER A 190 -15.32 -32.80 -2.32
C SER A 190 -15.50 -34.29 -2.07
N ILE A 191 -14.41 -35.03 -1.78
CA ILE A 191 -14.49 -36.46 -1.44
C ILE A 191 -15.20 -36.66 -0.09
N LYS A 192 -14.89 -35.85 0.93
CA LYS A 192 -15.58 -35.93 2.23
C LYS A 192 -17.07 -35.57 2.14
N LEU A 193 -17.43 -34.59 1.32
CA LEU A 193 -18.84 -34.20 1.13
C LEU A 193 -19.62 -35.29 0.38
N PHE A 194 -19.00 -35.93 -0.63
CA PHE A 194 -19.61 -37.02 -1.39
C PHE A 194 -19.83 -38.28 -0.54
N LEU A 195 -18.91 -38.60 0.37
CA LEU A 195 -19.02 -39.75 1.28
C LEU A 195 -20.03 -39.55 2.43
N HIS A 196 -20.49 -38.32 2.69
CA HIS A 196 -21.45 -38.03 3.77
C HIS A 196 -22.91 -37.96 3.28
N ILE A 197 -23.14 -38.10 1.96
CA ILE A 197 -24.46 -38.03 1.31
C ILE A 197 -24.98 -39.44 0.92
N GLN A 198 -24.19 -40.49 1.10
CA GLN A 198 -24.55 -41.90 0.90
C GLN A 198 -24.87 -42.55 2.25
#